data_AF-A0A2Y9D283-F1
#
_entry.id   AF-A0A2Y9D283-F1
#
_cell.length_a   1.000
_cell.length_b   1.000
_cell.length_c   1.000
_cell.angle_alpha   90.00
_cell.angle_beta   90.00
_cell.angle_gamma   90.00
#
_symmetry.space_group_name_H-M   'P 1'
#
loop_
_entity.id
_entity.type
_entity.pdbx_description
1 polymer ?
#
loop_
_entity_poly.entity_id
_entity_poly.type
_entity_poly.pdbx_seq_one_letter_code
_entity_poly.pdbx_strand_id
1 'polypeptide(L)'
;MKRYRTLPVVFGILRVHAFISVQTPTGDGALKPLTQFDTAFYVQSLLELHRQVCPVDKYSNLVVLRLSDEALLQTILPHIISDQTYKKTVSDRAELFHTYANDFYSCNFIPIDSLVHLNISAPLANTTRSIFFYPRWILKEFQHPSDVSFLISLRKGYAVLYDYGNTMEIQHWNFLSNQTLTIDPRAKAVPPPGELRDLHGYEIVLASPPFTRPAMVFDVYFLQQIVSRRNATLAIEDEITPRTTIVVVFSPKEYITPYYLPAFGRNFMAVQVPRAKPKPIFSILIDPFDRYTWYAFFLLILAMAITLSWFGAQLGTHHIVEIVLELIMMSLSGASRAYGGAFENRLITMFSLMGIVLISSYQSLVISYMSLIRYYPEINTYEDIQKKCLFENNAIVRDFEVRKYEPGHFPGYDRVCYLEHGRDNEHVSMSMFAVLANHSDDWIRFRMENYRYAGRKFYEYIQCYFVFPPNLRDLFQFYLQAIFESGIYDYFYNNKIRPKWHFERETFIKRTINLGDLTVLWYAYGFGTILSVLCYIAEITYFKLSQYKVVKK
;
A
#
# COMPACT_ATOMS: atom_id res chain seq x y z
N MET A 1 -3.99 17.60 -9.11
CA MET A 1 -4.52 18.98 -9.20
C MET A 1 -6.03 18.92 -8.96
N LYS A 2 -6.47 19.36 -7.77
CA LYS A 2 -7.83 19.77 -7.32
C LYS A 2 -7.86 19.59 -5.79
N ARG A 3 -7.57 20.70 -5.10
CA ARG A 3 -7.73 20.84 -3.64
C ARG A 3 -9.22 20.85 -3.34
N TYR A 4 -9.71 19.89 -2.55
CA TYR A 4 -10.98 20.07 -1.85
C TYR A 4 -10.69 20.72 -0.49
N ARG A 5 -11.18 21.95 -0.36
CA ARG A 5 -11.22 22.72 0.88
C ARG A 5 -12.17 22.00 1.85
N THR A 6 -11.67 21.73 3.04
CA THR A 6 -12.45 21.44 4.24
C THR A 6 -13.28 22.67 4.61
N LEU A 7 -14.60 22.49 4.73
CA LEU A 7 -15.53 23.41 5.39
C LEU A 7 -16.10 22.65 6.59
N PRO A 8 -16.03 23.20 7.82
CA PRO A 8 -16.64 22.56 8.98
C PRO A 8 -18.14 22.85 8.94
N VAL A 9 -18.94 21.84 8.61
CA VAL A 9 -20.38 21.91 8.81
C VAL A 9 -20.66 21.52 10.25
N VAL A 10 -20.83 22.54 11.09
CA VAL A 10 -21.42 22.42 12.42
C VAL A 10 -22.92 22.18 12.23
N PHE A 11 -23.37 20.93 12.32
CA PHE A 11 -24.77 20.60 12.59
C PHE A 11 -24.84 20.00 13.99
N GLY A 12 -25.01 20.86 14.99
CA GLY A 12 -25.57 20.46 16.27
C GLY A 12 -27.06 20.22 16.06
N ILE A 13 -27.46 18.95 15.92
CA ILE A 13 -28.86 18.55 15.95
C ILE A 13 -29.12 17.97 17.34
N LEU A 14 -29.64 18.83 18.22
CA LEU A 14 -30.23 18.46 19.49
C LEU A 14 -31.60 17.82 19.17
N ARG A 15 -31.67 16.49 19.00
CA ARG A 15 -32.96 15.77 18.93
C ARG A 15 -33.37 15.35 20.34
N VAL A 16 -33.98 16.28 21.07
CA VAL A 16 -34.78 15.94 22.26
C VAL A 16 -36.18 15.61 21.78
N HIS A 17 -36.46 14.33 21.57
CA HIS A 17 -37.85 13.83 21.61
C HIS A 17 -38.17 13.43 23.04
N ALA A 18 -38.50 14.41 23.87
CA ALA A 18 -39.21 14.16 25.10
C ALA A 18 -40.71 14.08 24.76
N PHE A 19 -41.20 12.87 24.51
CA PHE A 19 -42.62 12.55 24.69
C PHE A 19 -42.72 11.73 25.97
N ILE A 20 -43.03 12.41 27.08
CA ILE A 20 -43.52 11.73 28.28
C ILE A 20 -44.97 11.36 27.97
N SER A 21 -45.15 10.16 27.44
CA SER A 21 -46.45 9.49 27.34
C SER A 21 -46.51 8.50 28.50
N VAL A 22 -47.14 8.90 29.61
CA VAL A 22 -47.51 7.96 30.68
C VAL A 22 -48.72 7.19 30.16
N GLN A 23 -48.48 6.00 29.60
CA GLN A 23 -49.50 4.96 29.45
C GLN A 23 -49.22 3.90 30.50
N THR A 24 -49.97 3.95 31.60
CA THR A 24 -50.03 2.86 32.57
C THR A 24 -50.82 1.70 31.98
N PRO A 25 -50.26 0.48 31.86
CA PRO A 25 -51.04 -0.70 31.55
C PRO A 25 -51.87 -1.05 32.79
N THR A 26 -53.20 -0.96 32.69
CA THR A 26 -54.12 -1.56 33.64
C THR A 26 -54.13 -3.07 33.41
N GLY A 27 -53.28 -3.78 34.14
CA GLY A 27 -53.29 -5.24 34.24
C GLY A 27 -53.22 -5.63 35.71
N ASP A 28 -54.28 -6.25 36.21
CA ASP A 28 -54.39 -6.74 37.59
C ASP A 28 -53.31 -7.78 37.89
N GLY A 29 -52.32 -7.35 38.65
CA GLY A 29 -51.19 -8.13 39.11
C GLY A 29 -50.33 -7.29 40.05
N ALA A 30 -50.96 -6.69 41.06
CA ALA A 30 -50.28 -5.88 42.05
C ALA A 30 -49.22 -6.70 42.81
N LEU A 31 -47.97 -6.63 42.34
CA LEU A 31 -46.80 -6.95 43.14
C LEU A 31 -46.85 -6.08 44.40
N LYS A 32 -46.79 -6.75 45.57
CA LYS A 32 -46.81 -6.13 46.90
C LYS A 32 -45.89 -4.90 46.96
N PRO A 33 -46.26 -3.84 47.71
CA PRO A 33 -45.40 -2.68 47.89
C PRO A 33 -44.06 -3.14 48.48
N LEU A 34 -43.01 -2.91 47.69
CA LEU A 34 -41.67 -3.39 47.95
C LEU A 34 -41.04 -2.65 49.13
N THR A 35 -40.46 -3.43 50.04
CA THR A 35 -39.63 -2.97 51.16
C THR A 35 -38.52 -2.03 50.69
N GLN A 36 -38.14 -1.05 51.51
CA GLN A 36 -37.10 -0.04 51.26
C GLN A 36 -35.83 -0.67 50.65
N PHE A 37 -35.67 -0.52 49.34
CA PHE A 37 -34.41 -0.81 48.66
C PHE A 37 -33.35 0.23 49.07
N ASP A 38 -32.12 -0.23 49.28
CA ASP A 38 -30.97 0.69 49.33
C ASP A 38 -30.65 1.14 47.90
N THR A 39 -31.39 2.13 47.43
CA THR A 39 -31.27 2.66 46.07
C THR A 39 -29.88 3.23 45.80
N ALA A 40 -29.20 3.77 46.81
CA ALA A 40 -27.85 4.29 46.69
C ALA A 40 -26.84 3.17 46.37
N PHE A 41 -26.98 2.00 46.99
CA PHE A 41 -26.15 0.83 46.72
C PHE A 41 -26.22 0.37 45.24
N TYR A 42 -27.43 0.27 44.68
CA TYR A 42 -27.62 -0.17 43.29
C TYR A 42 -27.13 0.87 42.28
N VAL A 43 -27.43 2.15 42.51
CA VAL A 43 -26.98 3.26 41.66
C VAL A 43 -25.46 3.30 41.60
N GLN A 44 -24.79 3.27 42.76
CA GLN A 44 -23.32 3.35 42.82
C GLN A 44 -22.67 2.15 42.12
N SER A 45 -23.16 0.93 42.38
CA SER A 45 -22.58 -0.29 41.82
C SER A 45 -22.76 -0.37 40.30
N LEU A 46 -23.93 0.03 39.78
CA LEU A 46 -24.21 -0.02 38.35
C LEU A 46 -23.51 1.11 37.57
N LEU A 47 -23.37 2.31 38.15
CA LEU A 47 -22.58 3.39 37.56
C LEU A 47 -21.11 3.01 37.45
N GLU A 48 -20.57 2.38 38.49
CA GLU A 48 -19.17 1.94 38.50
C GLU A 48 -18.95 0.83 37.47
N LEU A 49 -19.84 -0.16 37.39
CA LEU A 49 -19.80 -1.18 36.34
C LEU A 49 -19.88 -0.56 34.94
N HIS A 50 -20.81 0.37 34.71
CA HIS A 50 -20.98 1.04 33.43
C HIS A 50 -19.71 1.78 33.00
N ARG A 51 -19.07 2.51 33.91
CA ARG A 51 -17.82 3.22 33.63
C ARG A 51 -16.67 2.27 33.31
N GLN A 52 -16.60 1.13 33.98
CA GLN A 52 -15.54 0.14 33.73
C GLN A 52 -15.77 -0.67 32.45
N VAL A 53 -17.00 -1.10 32.17
CA VAL A 53 -17.36 -1.90 30.99
C VAL A 53 -17.37 -1.05 29.72
N CYS A 54 -17.86 0.19 29.84
CA CYS A 54 -18.13 1.08 28.72
C CYS A 54 -17.45 2.44 28.91
N PRO A 55 -16.12 2.54 28.98
CA PRO A 55 -15.46 3.84 29.10
C PRO A 55 -15.79 4.74 27.90
N VAL A 56 -16.13 6.00 28.17
CA VAL A 56 -16.59 6.99 27.17
C VAL A 56 -15.67 7.09 25.97
N ASP A 57 -14.36 7.08 26.22
CA ASP A 57 -13.32 7.23 25.18
C ASP A 57 -13.38 6.12 24.12
N LYS A 58 -13.88 4.94 24.52
CA LYS A 58 -14.06 3.78 23.63
C LYS A 58 -15.50 3.58 23.19
N TYR A 59 -16.50 3.92 24.02
CA TYR A 59 -17.92 3.64 23.78
C TYR A 59 -18.77 4.91 23.92
N SER A 60 -18.64 5.84 22.98
CA SER A 60 -19.26 7.17 23.08
C SER A 60 -20.80 7.20 22.97
N ASN A 61 -21.42 6.11 22.51
CA ASN A 61 -22.87 6.02 22.34
C ASN A 61 -23.49 5.13 23.44
N LEU A 62 -24.36 5.68 24.27
CA LEU A 62 -25.17 4.94 25.24
C LEU A 62 -26.55 4.68 24.65
N VAL A 63 -26.89 3.41 24.44
CA VAL A 63 -28.21 2.96 23.97
C VAL A 63 -28.94 2.32 25.14
N VAL A 64 -30.08 2.89 25.52
CA VAL A 64 -30.96 2.35 26.57
C VAL A 64 -32.21 1.80 25.91
N LEU A 65 -32.47 0.51 26.12
CA LEU A 65 -33.73 -0.11 25.73
C LEU A 65 -34.66 -0.20 26.92
N ARG A 66 -35.59 0.75 27.05
CA ARG A 66 -36.50 0.82 28.20
C ARG A 66 -37.64 -0.17 27.99
N LEU A 67 -37.40 -1.45 28.29
CA LEU A 67 -38.43 -2.48 28.28
C LEU A 67 -39.12 -2.65 29.63
N SER A 68 -38.42 -2.38 30.73
CA SER A 68 -38.98 -2.57 32.07
C SER A 68 -39.62 -1.31 32.66
N ASP A 69 -40.70 -1.50 33.41
CA ASP A 69 -41.37 -0.46 34.21
C ASP A 69 -41.14 -0.59 35.72
N GLU A 70 -40.16 -1.39 36.15
CA GLU A 70 -39.87 -1.56 37.57
C GLU A 70 -39.46 -0.25 38.27
N ALA A 71 -39.95 -0.06 39.49
CA ALA A 71 -39.68 1.14 40.30
C ALA A 71 -38.18 1.36 40.57
N LEU A 72 -37.39 0.28 40.65
CA LEU A 72 -35.94 0.35 40.81
C LEU A 72 -35.26 0.99 39.59
N LEU A 73 -35.72 0.67 38.37
CA LEU A 73 -35.19 1.24 37.14
C LEU A 73 -35.47 2.74 37.04
N GLN A 74 -36.65 3.20 37.46
CA GLN A 74 -37.01 4.63 37.49
C GLN A 74 -36.06 5.45 38.38
N THR A 75 -35.44 4.81 39.37
CA THR A 75 -34.49 5.45 40.28
C THR A 75 -33.06 5.44 39.71
N ILE A 76 -32.65 4.34 39.06
CA ILE A 76 -31.27 4.18 38.59
C ILE A 76 -31.03 4.84 37.23
N LEU A 77 -31.99 4.75 36.32
CA LEU A 77 -31.82 5.20 34.95
C LEU A 77 -31.46 6.71 34.82
N PRO A 78 -32.06 7.64 35.58
CA PRO A 78 -31.66 9.05 35.56
C PRO A 78 -30.19 9.27 35.90
N HIS A 79 -29.62 8.44 36.78
CA HIS A 79 -28.22 8.57 37.18
C HIS A 79 -27.27 8.12 36.07
N ILE A 80 -27.58 7.03 35.35
CA ILE A 80 -26.80 6.58 34.19
C ILE A 80 -26.93 7.58 33.04
N ILE A 81 -28.14 8.07 32.78
CA ILE A 81 -28.42 9.06 31.73
C ILE A 81 -27.86 10.45 32.10
N SER A 82 -27.55 10.74 33.36
CA SER A 82 -27.06 12.07 33.75
C SER A 82 -25.66 12.41 33.19
N ASP A 83 -24.87 11.40 32.79
CA ASP A 83 -23.50 11.59 32.31
C ASP A 83 -23.47 12.31 30.96
N GLN A 84 -23.09 13.58 30.92
CA GLN A 84 -23.13 14.42 29.71
C GLN A 84 -22.13 14.00 28.62
N THR A 85 -21.20 13.10 28.93
CA THR A 85 -20.12 12.73 28.01
C THR A 85 -20.55 11.75 26.92
N TYR A 86 -21.62 10.97 27.14
CA TYR A 86 -22.17 10.05 26.15
C TYR A 86 -23.19 10.71 25.22
N LYS A 87 -23.21 10.30 23.96
CA LYS A 87 -24.38 10.47 23.07
C LYS A 87 -25.43 9.42 23.44
N LYS A 88 -26.66 9.84 23.70
CA LYS A 88 -27.67 8.98 24.31
C LYS A 88 -28.82 8.72 23.36
N THR A 89 -29.20 7.46 23.26
CA THR A 89 -30.39 7.02 22.55
C THR A 89 -31.22 6.20 23.52
N VAL A 90 -32.41 6.68 23.88
CA VAL A 90 -33.37 5.95 24.71
C VAL A 90 -34.53 5.55 23.80
N SER A 91 -34.83 4.26 23.74
CA SER A 91 -35.94 3.72 22.95
C SER A 91 -36.78 2.78 23.80
N ASP A 92 -38.09 2.90 23.69
CA ASP A 92 -39.10 1.94 24.13
C ASP A 92 -39.48 0.96 23.00
N ARG A 93 -39.10 1.28 21.76
CA ARG A 93 -39.38 0.45 20.57
C ARG A 93 -38.25 -0.55 20.32
N ALA A 94 -38.58 -1.82 20.53
CA ALA A 94 -37.83 -3.02 20.13
C ALA A 94 -37.25 -2.95 18.70
N GLU A 95 -38.08 -2.56 17.74
CA GLU A 95 -37.71 -2.60 16.32
C GLU A 95 -36.62 -1.56 15.97
N LEU A 96 -36.68 -0.38 16.61
CA LEU A 96 -35.67 0.66 16.46
C LEU A 96 -34.38 0.30 17.19
N PHE A 97 -34.46 -0.52 18.24
CA PHE A 97 -33.29 -0.99 18.98
C PHE A 97 -32.33 -1.75 18.09
N HIS A 98 -32.79 -2.58 17.14
CA HIS A 98 -31.87 -3.27 16.23
C HIS A 98 -31.04 -2.32 15.38
N THR A 99 -31.56 -1.14 15.05
CA THR A 99 -30.82 -0.16 14.26
C THR A 99 -29.72 0.48 15.11
N TYR A 100 -30.03 0.82 16.36
CA TYR A 100 -29.10 1.49 17.29
C TYR A 100 -28.14 0.55 18.03
N ALA A 101 -28.57 -0.66 18.37
CA ALA A 101 -27.74 -1.70 19.00
C ALA A 101 -26.73 -2.31 18.02
N ASN A 102 -26.81 -1.96 16.74
CA ASN A 102 -25.80 -2.24 15.73
C ASN A 102 -24.83 -1.07 15.53
N ASP A 103 -24.98 0.05 16.25
CA ASP A 103 -24.02 1.13 16.21
C ASP A 103 -22.70 0.69 16.88
N PHE A 104 -21.60 0.75 16.12
CA PHE A 104 -20.28 0.42 16.66
C PHE A 104 -19.90 1.35 17.80
N TYR A 105 -19.19 0.80 18.79
CA TYR A 105 -18.79 1.54 19.98
C TYR A 105 -20.01 2.04 20.78
N SER A 106 -21.11 1.29 20.76
CA SER A 106 -22.22 1.49 21.69
C SER A 106 -22.04 0.69 22.98
N CYS A 107 -22.47 1.31 24.07
CA CYS A 107 -22.80 0.65 25.31
C CYS A 107 -24.31 0.47 25.36
N ASN A 108 -24.78 -0.77 25.44
CA ASN A 108 -26.20 -1.09 25.48
C ASN A 108 -26.60 -1.41 26.92
N PHE A 109 -27.55 -0.67 27.47
CA PHE A 109 -28.17 -0.96 28.76
C PHE A 109 -29.58 -1.49 28.54
N ILE A 110 -29.81 -2.74 28.96
CA ILE A 110 -31.03 -3.50 28.62
C ILE A 110 -31.66 -4.01 29.92
N PRO A 111 -32.54 -3.20 30.55
CA PRO A 111 -33.36 -3.66 31.65
C PRO A 111 -34.45 -4.63 31.18
N ILE A 112 -34.63 -5.73 31.92
CA ILE A 112 -35.54 -6.83 31.58
C ILE A 112 -36.32 -7.21 32.84
N ASP A 113 -37.64 -7.24 32.72
CA ASP A 113 -38.59 -7.67 33.77
C ASP A 113 -39.59 -8.74 33.30
N SER A 114 -39.53 -9.16 32.03
CA SER A 114 -40.41 -10.20 31.48
C SER A 114 -39.75 -11.05 30.38
N LEU A 115 -40.24 -12.29 30.22
CA LEU A 115 -39.86 -13.22 29.13
C LEU A 115 -40.13 -12.67 27.72
N VAL A 116 -41.07 -11.72 27.57
CA VAL A 116 -41.36 -11.09 26.27
C VAL A 116 -40.28 -10.08 25.90
N HIS A 117 -39.84 -9.28 26.87
CA HIS A 117 -38.75 -8.31 26.73
C HIS A 117 -37.40 -8.98 26.41
N LEU A 118 -37.26 -10.23 26.83
CA LEU A 118 -36.10 -11.08 26.56
C LEU A 118 -35.92 -11.40 25.08
N ASN A 119 -36.98 -11.87 24.40
CA ASN A 119 -36.90 -12.28 23.00
C ASN A 119 -36.65 -11.08 22.07
N ILE A 120 -37.15 -9.90 22.46
CA ILE A 120 -36.93 -8.61 21.79
C ILE A 120 -35.44 -8.19 21.80
N SER A 121 -34.72 -8.51 22.88
CA SER A 121 -33.33 -8.10 23.08
C SER A 121 -32.27 -9.02 22.45
N ALA A 122 -32.69 -10.10 21.79
CA ALA A 122 -31.82 -11.18 21.32
C ALA A 122 -30.78 -10.78 20.23
N PRO A 123 -31.06 -9.90 19.25
CA PRO A 123 -30.10 -9.55 18.21
C PRO A 123 -29.14 -8.47 18.68
N LEU A 124 -27.95 -8.90 19.12
CA LEU A 124 -26.84 -8.00 19.45
C LEU A 124 -25.64 -8.29 18.57
N ALA A 125 -25.06 -7.23 17.99
CA ALA A 125 -23.80 -7.32 17.29
C ALA A 125 -22.68 -7.65 18.28
N ASN A 126 -21.80 -8.56 17.87
CA ASN A 126 -20.64 -9.02 18.62
C ASN A 126 -19.74 -7.87 19.14
N THR A 127 -19.77 -6.71 18.50
CA THR A 127 -18.92 -5.55 18.82
C THR A 127 -19.51 -4.55 19.82
N THR A 128 -20.69 -4.82 20.35
CA THR A 128 -21.34 -3.95 21.35
C THR A 128 -21.11 -4.48 22.76
N ARG A 129 -20.91 -3.58 23.72
CA ARG A 129 -20.87 -3.97 25.14
C ARG A 129 -22.28 -3.86 25.68
N SER A 130 -22.83 -4.98 26.15
CA SER A 130 -24.20 -5.03 26.64
C SER A 130 -24.22 -5.33 28.14
N ILE A 131 -25.01 -4.57 28.89
CA ILE A 131 -25.29 -4.76 30.31
C ILE A 131 -26.78 -5.10 30.41
N PHE A 132 -27.07 -6.36 30.75
CA PHE A 132 -28.41 -6.85 31.01
C PHE A 132 -28.73 -6.65 32.49
N PHE A 133 -29.83 -6.01 32.81
CA PHE A 133 -30.24 -5.74 34.18
C PHE A 133 -31.58 -6.39 34.48
N TYR A 134 -31.60 -7.42 35.32
CA TYR A 134 -32.82 -8.20 35.54
C TYR A 134 -32.87 -8.90 36.91
N PRO A 135 -34.08 -9.16 37.43
CA PRO A 135 -34.22 -9.76 38.74
C PRO A 135 -33.91 -11.26 38.72
N ARG A 136 -33.34 -11.78 39.81
CA ARG A 136 -32.85 -13.17 39.91
C ARG A 136 -33.92 -14.23 39.70
N TRP A 137 -35.20 -13.93 39.95
CA TRP A 137 -36.29 -14.89 39.75
C TRP A 137 -36.48 -15.27 38.27
N ILE A 138 -36.14 -14.39 37.33
CA ILE A 138 -36.20 -14.67 35.89
C ILE A 138 -35.27 -15.84 35.51
N LEU A 139 -34.13 -16.01 36.19
CA LEU A 139 -33.25 -17.17 35.97
C LEU A 139 -33.94 -18.51 36.25
N LYS A 140 -34.88 -18.54 37.21
CA LYS A 140 -35.57 -19.78 37.62
C LYS A 140 -36.65 -20.19 36.62
N GLU A 141 -37.13 -19.26 35.79
CA GLU A 141 -38.13 -19.52 34.75
C GLU A 141 -37.52 -20.14 33.48
N PHE A 142 -36.20 -20.04 33.27
CA PHE A 142 -35.49 -20.67 32.15
C PHE A 142 -35.19 -22.15 32.40
N GLN A 143 -36.22 -22.98 32.41
CA GLN A 143 -36.08 -24.45 32.45
C GLN A 143 -36.34 -25.12 31.09
N HIS A 144 -36.69 -24.34 30.05
CA HIS A 144 -37.14 -24.89 28.76
C HIS A 144 -36.09 -24.79 27.63
N PRO A 145 -36.03 -25.81 26.74
CA PRO A 145 -35.05 -25.87 25.65
C PRO A 145 -35.28 -24.86 24.51
N SER A 146 -36.38 -24.11 24.52
CA SER A 146 -36.65 -23.00 23.58
C SER A 146 -35.83 -21.73 23.86
N ASP A 147 -35.19 -21.64 25.04
CA ASP A 147 -34.63 -20.39 25.56
C ASP A 147 -33.13 -20.20 25.18
N VAL A 148 -32.64 -21.00 24.24
CA VAL A 148 -31.25 -21.03 23.77
C VAL A 148 -30.78 -19.68 23.24
N SER A 149 -31.66 -18.92 22.58
CA SER A 149 -31.31 -17.60 22.01
C SER A 149 -30.93 -16.59 23.09
N PHE A 150 -31.64 -16.57 24.22
CA PHE A 150 -31.33 -15.68 25.34
C PHE A 150 -30.04 -16.07 26.05
N LEU A 151 -29.85 -17.37 26.34
CA LEU A 151 -28.59 -17.84 26.93
C LEU A 151 -27.38 -17.49 26.04
N ILE A 152 -27.54 -17.52 24.72
CA ILE A 152 -26.51 -17.08 23.78
C ILE A 152 -26.26 -15.56 23.91
N SER A 153 -27.30 -14.74 24.08
CA SER A 153 -27.15 -13.28 24.22
C SER A 153 -26.59 -12.85 25.58
N LEU A 154 -26.98 -13.52 26.68
CA LEU A 154 -26.34 -13.33 27.99
C LEU A 154 -24.86 -13.65 27.95
N ARG A 155 -24.47 -14.71 27.22
CA ARG A 155 -23.07 -15.08 27.05
C ARG A 155 -22.22 -14.04 26.32
N LYS A 156 -22.84 -13.03 25.70
CA LYS A 156 -22.16 -11.95 24.99
C LYS A 156 -21.99 -10.66 25.81
N GLY A 157 -22.63 -10.56 26.98
CA GLY A 157 -22.65 -9.33 27.78
C GLY A 157 -22.48 -9.58 29.29
N TYR A 158 -22.68 -8.52 30.05
CA TYR A 158 -22.64 -8.53 31.51
C TYR A 158 -24.06 -8.66 32.05
N ALA A 159 -24.33 -9.71 32.81
CA ALA A 159 -25.60 -9.95 33.46
C ALA A 159 -25.57 -9.39 34.90
N VAL A 160 -26.43 -8.42 35.18
CA VAL A 160 -26.58 -7.81 36.48
C VAL A 160 -27.87 -8.34 37.11
N LEU A 161 -27.68 -9.27 38.04
CA LEU A 161 -28.74 -9.95 38.78
C LEU A 161 -29.00 -9.20 40.08
N TYR A 162 -30.24 -8.81 40.32
CA TYR A 162 -30.64 -8.24 41.60
C TYR A 162 -31.73 -9.07 42.28
N ASP A 163 -31.77 -8.97 43.61
CA ASP A 163 -32.81 -9.56 44.44
C ASP A 163 -33.42 -8.49 45.34
N TYR A 164 -34.63 -8.74 45.83
CA TYR A 164 -35.37 -7.89 46.75
C TYR A 164 -34.71 -7.76 48.13
N GLY A 165 -33.71 -8.59 48.43
CA GLY A 165 -32.90 -8.56 49.65
C GLY A 165 -31.66 -7.66 49.61
N ASN A 166 -31.59 -6.64 48.73
CA ASN A 166 -30.42 -5.76 48.54
C ASN A 166 -29.14 -6.50 48.10
N THR A 167 -29.25 -7.65 47.44
CA THR A 167 -28.11 -8.36 46.85
C THR A 167 -28.04 -8.08 45.36
N MET A 168 -26.86 -7.71 44.86
CA MET A 168 -26.54 -7.55 43.44
C MET A 168 -25.37 -8.47 43.10
N GLU A 169 -25.53 -9.26 42.05
CA GLU A 169 -24.49 -10.15 41.53
C GLU A 169 -24.28 -9.82 40.05
N ILE A 170 -23.03 -9.63 39.66
CA ILE A 170 -22.68 -9.33 38.28
C ILE A 170 -22.00 -10.58 37.72
N GLN A 171 -22.53 -11.13 36.65
CA GLN A 171 -22.04 -12.33 35.99
C GLN A 171 -21.59 -11.99 34.58
N HIS A 172 -20.46 -12.57 34.17
CA HIS A 172 -19.94 -12.47 32.82
C HIS A 172 -19.51 -13.85 32.34
N TRP A 173 -19.90 -14.22 31.14
CA TRP A 173 -19.49 -15.50 30.56
C TRP A 173 -18.14 -15.37 29.87
N ASN A 174 -17.13 -16.09 30.38
CA ASN A 174 -15.86 -16.22 29.70
C ASN A 174 -15.95 -17.37 28.68
N PHE A 175 -16.01 -17.02 27.40
CA PHE A 175 -16.06 -17.98 26.31
C PHE A 175 -14.75 -18.78 26.14
N LEU A 176 -13.62 -18.29 26.67
CA LEU A 176 -12.32 -18.97 26.60
C LEU A 176 -12.20 -20.09 27.63
N SER A 177 -12.63 -19.84 28.87
CA SER A 177 -12.65 -20.86 29.93
C SER A 177 -13.94 -21.68 29.98
N ASN A 178 -14.96 -21.27 29.23
CA ASN A 178 -16.31 -21.87 29.24
C ASN A 178 -16.95 -21.82 30.65
N GLN A 179 -16.70 -20.73 31.39
CA GLN A 179 -17.17 -20.54 32.77
C GLN A 179 -17.81 -19.16 32.96
N THR A 180 -18.83 -19.10 33.82
CA THR A 180 -19.38 -17.84 34.30
C THR A 180 -18.51 -17.29 35.43
N LEU A 181 -18.02 -16.06 35.26
CA LEU A 181 -17.25 -15.34 36.25
C LEU A 181 -18.18 -14.37 36.99
N THR A 182 -18.12 -14.38 38.33
CA THR A 182 -18.77 -13.36 39.15
C THR A 182 -17.84 -12.16 39.32
N ILE A 183 -18.33 -10.97 39.03
CA ILE A 183 -17.60 -9.71 39.06
C ILE A 183 -18.00 -8.92 40.31
N ASP A 184 -17.01 -8.47 41.06
CA ASP A 184 -17.22 -7.46 42.11
C ASP A 184 -17.13 -6.06 41.47
N PRO A 185 -18.22 -5.27 41.46
CA PRO A 185 -18.22 -3.92 40.89
C PRO A 185 -17.26 -2.96 41.60
N ARG A 186 -16.85 -3.26 42.84
CA ARG A 186 -15.92 -2.42 43.62
C ARG A 186 -14.45 -2.79 43.36
N ALA A 187 -14.20 -3.91 42.70
CA ALA A 187 -12.86 -4.28 42.25
C ALA A 187 -12.55 -3.57 40.91
N LYS A 188 -11.38 -2.92 40.82
CA LYS A 188 -11.00 -1.99 39.73
C LYS A 188 -10.75 -2.59 38.33
N ALA A 189 -11.23 -3.79 38.01
CA ALA A 189 -10.86 -4.43 36.74
C ALA A 189 -12.02 -5.21 36.12
N VAL A 190 -12.75 -4.52 35.23
CA VAL A 190 -13.62 -5.15 34.22
C VAL A 190 -13.06 -4.83 32.82
N PRO A 191 -12.85 -5.82 31.92
CA PRO A 191 -13.02 -7.26 32.17
C PRO A 191 -12.10 -7.74 33.31
N PRO A 192 -12.50 -8.83 34.01
CA PRO A 192 -11.75 -9.38 35.14
C PRO A 192 -10.25 -9.46 34.84
N PRO A 193 -9.38 -9.05 35.77
CA PRO A 193 -7.94 -9.04 35.55
C PRO A 193 -7.46 -10.48 35.36
N GLY A 194 -7.24 -10.89 34.11
CA GLY A 194 -6.87 -12.27 33.80
C GLY A 194 -7.58 -12.87 32.58
N GLU A 195 -8.74 -12.35 32.17
CA GLU A 195 -9.57 -12.98 31.12
C GLU A 195 -8.82 -13.12 29.77
N LEU A 196 -8.03 -12.12 29.40
CA LEU A 196 -7.18 -12.14 28.21
C LEU A 196 -5.69 -12.43 28.54
N ARG A 197 -5.36 -12.77 29.79
CA ARG A 197 -3.99 -13.19 30.19
C ARG A 197 -3.77 -14.68 29.94
N ASP A 198 -4.81 -15.49 30.07
CA ASP A 198 -4.80 -16.92 29.78
C ASP A 198 -5.96 -17.23 28.82
N LEU A 199 -5.64 -17.79 27.66
CA LEU A 199 -6.60 -18.19 26.64
C LEU A 199 -7.05 -19.64 26.80
N HIS A 200 -6.62 -20.36 27.84
CA HIS A 200 -7.09 -21.69 28.22
C HIS A 200 -7.03 -22.75 27.09
N GLY A 201 -5.98 -22.71 26.28
CA GLY A 201 -5.78 -23.61 25.15
C GLY A 201 -6.63 -23.28 23.93
N TYR A 202 -7.26 -22.09 23.87
CA TYR A 202 -8.03 -21.63 22.72
C TYR A 202 -7.19 -21.69 21.43
N GLU A 203 -7.77 -22.28 20.39
CA GLU A 203 -7.13 -22.42 19.09
C GLU A 203 -7.32 -21.14 18.26
N ILE A 204 -6.25 -20.39 18.07
CA ILE A 204 -6.23 -19.24 17.17
C ILE A 204 -6.01 -19.76 15.75
N VAL A 205 -7.03 -19.62 14.90
CA VAL A 205 -7.00 -20.06 13.51
C VAL A 205 -6.72 -18.87 12.57
N LEU A 206 -5.58 -18.92 11.89
CA LEU A 206 -5.21 -17.96 10.84
C LEU A 206 -5.60 -18.52 9.46
N ALA A 207 -6.48 -17.83 8.75
CA ALA A 207 -6.71 -18.11 7.33
C ALA A 207 -5.57 -17.50 6.50
N SER A 208 -4.75 -18.36 5.92
CA SER A 208 -3.61 -18.01 5.08
C SER A 208 -3.57 -18.94 3.87
N PRO A 209 -4.22 -18.56 2.76
CA PRO A 209 -4.15 -19.28 1.50
C PRO A 209 -2.71 -19.63 1.11
N PRO A 210 -2.45 -20.75 0.41
CA PRO A 210 -1.09 -21.20 0.13
C PRO A 210 -0.22 -20.15 -0.56
N PHE A 211 -0.81 -19.34 -1.44
CA PHE A 211 -0.11 -18.29 -2.19
C PHE A 211 0.30 -17.07 -1.34
N THR A 212 -0.35 -16.82 -0.20
CA THR A 212 0.00 -15.70 0.69
C THR A 212 1.01 -16.09 1.77
N ARG A 213 1.14 -17.39 2.08
CA ARG A 213 2.06 -17.92 3.11
C ARG A 213 3.51 -17.40 2.98
N PRO A 214 4.12 -17.31 1.78
CA PRO A 214 5.48 -16.77 1.65
C PRO A 214 5.64 -15.33 2.14
N ALA A 215 4.56 -14.54 2.06
CA ALA A 215 4.55 -13.16 2.55
C ALA A 215 4.07 -13.02 3.99
N MET A 216 3.45 -14.06 4.55
CA MET A 216 2.84 -14.05 5.89
C MET A 216 3.76 -14.61 6.99
N VAL A 217 5.07 -14.70 6.72
CA VAL A 217 6.05 -15.27 7.66
C VAL A 217 6.06 -14.50 8.99
N PHE A 218 5.99 -13.17 8.94
CA PHE A 218 5.93 -12.37 10.16
C PHE A 218 4.58 -12.49 10.87
N ASP A 219 3.47 -12.55 10.14
CA ASP A 219 2.14 -12.76 10.70
C ASP A 219 2.08 -14.05 11.52
N VAL A 220 2.63 -15.15 10.99
CA VAL A 220 2.74 -16.43 11.69
C VAL A 220 3.63 -16.30 12.93
N TYR A 221 4.80 -15.66 12.80
CA TYR A 221 5.69 -15.44 13.94
C TYR A 221 5.01 -14.62 15.05
N PHE A 222 4.29 -13.56 14.68
CA PHE A 222 3.51 -12.72 15.58
C PHE A 222 2.49 -13.54 16.37
N LEU A 223 1.68 -14.36 15.68
CA LEU A 223 0.69 -15.20 16.36
C LEU A 223 1.35 -16.22 17.27
N GLN A 224 2.48 -16.82 16.87
CA GLN A 224 3.25 -17.72 17.74
C GLN A 224 3.71 -17.02 19.04
N GLN A 225 4.09 -15.74 18.98
CA GLN A 225 4.45 -14.97 20.17
C GLN A 225 3.24 -14.71 21.09
N ILE A 226 2.06 -14.47 20.54
CA ILE A 226 0.83 -14.32 21.34
C ILE A 226 0.48 -15.65 22.02
N VAL A 227 0.43 -16.71 21.22
CA VAL A 227 0.04 -18.07 21.64
C VAL A 227 0.94 -18.59 22.75
N SER A 228 2.27 -18.42 22.63
CA SER A 228 3.23 -18.81 23.66
C SER A 228 3.13 -18.00 24.96
N ARG A 229 2.71 -16.73 24.89
CA ARG A 229 2.59 -15.86 26.08
C ARG A 229 1.23 -15.94 26.75
N ARG A 230 0.25 -16.58 26.13
CA ARG A 230 -1.16 -16.56 26.53
C ARG A 230 -1.80 -17.95 26.60
N ASN A 231 -1.01 -19.02 26.61
CA ASN A 231 -1.49 -20.40 26.74
C ASN A 231 -2.64 -20.70 25.74
N ALA A 232 -2.39 -20.45 24.46
CA ALA A 232 -3.27 -20.81 23.35
C ALA A 232 -2.58 -21.83 22.44
N THR A 233 -3.27 -22.24 21.37
CA THR A 233 -2.66 -22.97 20.24
C THR A 233 -2.84 -22.20 18.93
N LEU A 234 -2.00 -22.49 17.92
CA LEU A 234 -2.06 -21.87 16.59
C LEU A 234 -2.38 -22.92 15.54
N ALA A 235 -3.41 -22.67 14.74
CA ALA A 235 -3.71 -23.42 13.53
C ALA A 235 -3.67 -22.50 12.31
N ILE A 236 -3.16 -23.02 11.19
CA ILE A 236 -3.10 -22.30 9.91
C ILE A 236 -3.95 -23.08 8.92
N GLU A 237 -4.92 -22.39 8.32
CA GLU A 237 -5.84 -22.95 7.35
C GLU A 237 -5.73 -22.24 6.01
N ASP A 238 -6.11 -22.94 4.94
CA ASP A 238 -6.10 -22.39 3.59
C ASP A 238 -7.31 -21.52 3.27
N GLU A 239 -8.44 -21.78 3.93
CA GLU A 239 -9.71 -21.15 3.65
C GLU A 239 -10.33 -20.53 4.91
N ILE A 240 -11.27 -19.62 4.71
CA ILE A 240 -12.03 -19.00 5.79
C ILE A 240 -13.13 -19.98 6.22
N THR A 241 -12.96 -20.58 7.39
CA THR A 241 -13.93 -21.48 8.02
C THR A 241 -14.67 -20.78 9.17
N PRO A 242 -15.81 -21.32 9.66
CA PRO A 242 -16.51 -20.75 10.83
C PRO A 242 -15.67 -20.67 12.11
N ARG A 243 -14.58 -21.44 12.21
CA ARG A 243 -13.63 -21.38 13.34
C ARG A 243 -12.47 -20.41 13.11
N THR A 244 -12.39 -19.77 11.94
CA THR A 244 -11.34 -18.79 11.64
C THR A 244 -11.36 -17.66 12.65
N THR A 245 -10.23 -17.41 13.29
CA THR A 245 -10.08 -16.31 14.25
C THR A 245 -9.63 -15.04 13.55
N ILE A 246 -8.69 -15.15 12.61
CA ILE A 246 -8.00 -14.01 11.98
C ILE A 246 -7.86 -14.22 10.48
N VAL A 247 -8.12 -13.15 9.73
CA VAL A 247 -7.89 -13.06 8.28
C VAL A 247 -7.05 -11.84 7.96
N VAL A 248 -6.17 -11.98 6.97
CA VAL A 248 -5.38 -10.88 6.38
C VAL A 248 -6.13 -10.31 5.19
N VAL A 249 -6.35 -8.99 5.18
CA VAL A 249 -7.25 -8.31 4.24
C VAL A 249 -6.45 -7.60 3.15
N PHE A 250 -6.63 -8.01 1.89
CA PHE A 250 -5.74 -7.62 0.78
C PHE A 250 -6.34 -6.59 -0.20
N SER A 251 -7.48 -5.95 0.08
CA SER A 251 -8.17 -5.09 -0.91
C SER A 251 -8.76 -3.79 -0.36
N PRO A 252 -8.51 -2.63 -1.02
CA PRO A 252 -9.01 -1.31 -0.63
C PRO A 252 -10.54 -1.20 -0.65
N LYS A 253 -11.23 -2.07 -1.42
CA LYS A 253 -12.71 -2.04 -1.53
C LYS A 253 -13.42 -2.50 -0.26
N GLU A 254 -12.71 -3.13 0.67
CA GLU A 254 -13.27 -3.60 1.94
C GLU A 254 -13.16 -2.54 3.06
N TYR A 255 -12.49 -1.39 2.83
CA TYR A 255 -12.02 -0.45 3.86
C TYR A 255 -13.08 0.42 4.56
N ILE A 256 -14.36 0.09 4.46
CA ILE A 256 -15.43 0.86 5.11
C ILE A 256 -16.03 0.08 6.28
N THR A 257 -15.19 -0.61 7.06
CA THR A 257 -15.65 -1.14 8.35
C THR A 257 -14.65 -0.90 9.48
N PRO A 258 -15.08 -0.45 10.68
CA PRO A 258 -14.22 -0.13 11.82
C PRO A 258 -13.61 -1.35 12.52
N TYR A 259 -13.76 -2.55 11.95
CA TYR A 259 -13.35 -3.82 12.57
C TYR A 259 -11.92 -4.25 12.23
N TYR A 260 -11.30 -3.57 11.27
CA TYR A 260 -9.97 -3.90 10.80
C TYR A 260 -8.92 -3.32 11.73
N LEU A 261 -8.06 -4.19 12.25
CA LEU A 261 -6.87 -3.77 12.99
C LEU A 261 -5.74 -3.54 11.99
N PRO A 262 -4.93 -2.47 12.13
CA PRO A 262 -3.74 -2.30 11.32
C PRO A 262 -2.79 -3.48 11.55
N ALA A 263 -2.38 -4.11 10.47
CA ALA A 263 -1.50 -5.27 10.44
C ALA A 263 -0.16 -4.90 9.81
N PHE A 264 0.74 -5.87 9.76
CA PHE A 264 2.11 -5.63 9.33
C PHE A 264 2.24 -5.62 7.81
N GLY A 265 2.91 -4.57 7.32
CA GLY A 265 3.19 -4.39 5.91
C GLY A 265 2.21 -3.47 5.20
N ARG A 266 2.47 -3.31 3.90
CA ARG A 266 1.69 -2.45 3.01
C ARG A 266 1.35 -3.20 1.75
N ASN A 267 0.11 -3.03 1.30
CA ASN A 267 -0.27 -3.45 -0.04
C ASN A 267 -0.25 -2.25 -0.96
N PHE A 268 0.02 -2.52 -2.22
CA PHE A 268 -0.01 -1.52 -3.27
C PHE A 268 -0.34 -2.19 -4.59
N MET A 269 -0.73 -1.37 -5.55
CA MET A 269 -0.84 -1.77 -6.94
C MET A 269 0.38 -1.22 -7.68
N ALA A 270 1.20 -2.08 -8.26
CA ALA A 270 2.39 -1.68 -9.01
C ALA A 270 2.21 -1.98 -10.49
N VAL A 271 2.88 -1.18 -11.31
CA VAL A 271 3.04 -1.47 -12.74
C VAL A 271 4.35 -2.22 -12.91
N GLN A 272 4.26 -3.45 -13.36
CA GLN A 272 5.38 -4.20 -13.89
C GLN A 272 5.77 -3.60 -15.25
N VAL A 273 7.02 -3.16 -15.35
CA VAL A 273 7.61 -2.57 -16.55
C VAL A 273 8.81 -3.39 -17.00
N PRO A 274 9.11 -3.42 -18.32
CA PRO A 274 10.32 -4.04 -18.81
C PRO A 274 11.56 -3.33 -18.26
N ARG A 275 12.60 -4.10 -17.95
CA ARG A 275 13.89 -3.54 -17.53
C ARG A 275 14.54 -2.82 -18.71
N ALA A 276 15.22 -1.72 -18.40
CA ALA A 276 16.01 -1.02 -19.39
C ALA A 276 17.12 -1.93 -19.91
N LYS A 277 17.29 -1.97 -21.23
CA LYS A 277 18.38 -2.70 -21.89
C LYS A 277 19.68 -1.89 -21.81
N PRO A 278 20.85 -2.56 -21.81
CA PRO A 278 22.12 -1.86 -21.92
C PRO A 278 22.17 -1.08 -23.24
N LYS A 279 22.75 0.11 -23.20
CA LYS A 279 22.99 0.91 -24.40
C LYS A 279 24.04 0.22 -25.27
N PRO A 280 23.87 0.19 -26.59
CA PRO A 280 24.92 -0.29 -27.48
C PRO A 280 26.13 0.64 -27.40
N ILE A 281 27.32 0.09 -27.59
CA ILE A 281 28.60 0.83 -27.52
C ILE A 281 28.62 2.06 -28.42
N PHE A 282 28.01 2.00 -29.60
CA PHE A 282 27.90 3.16 -30.48
C PHE A 282 27.13 4.34 -29.84
N SER A 283 26.02 4.08 -29.14
CA SER A 283 25.31 5.13 -28.40
C SER A 283 26.20 5.71 -27.30
N ILE A 284 27.05 4.88 -26.69
CA ILE A 284 28.01 5.28 -25.65
C ILE A 284 29.12 6.19 -26.23
N LEU A 285 29.48 6.03 -27.51
CA LEU A 285 30.47 6.88 -28.20
C LEU A 285 29.92 8.26 -28.57
N ILE A 286 28.63 8.39 -28.85
CA ILE A 286 28.02 9.70 -29.20
C ILE A 286 27.57 10.48 -27.95
N ASP A 287 27.13 9.77 -26.91
CA ASP A 287 26.67 10.33 -25.63
C ASP A 287 27.68 11.17 -24.80
N PRO A 288 29.02 11.12 -24.97
CA PRO A 288 29.95 11.90 -24.13
C PRO A 288 29.72 13.41 -24.25
N PHE A 289 29.37 13.87 -25.44
CA PHE A 289 28.95 15.23 -25.69
C PHE A 289 27.45 15.29 -25.89
N ASP A 290 26.81 16.27 -25.26
CA ASP A 290 25.41 16.52 -25.49
C ASP A 290 25.19 17.09 -26.91
N ARG A 291 23.93 17.09 -27.34
CA ARG A 291 23.59 17.53 -28.70
C ARG A 291 24.03 18.98 -28.94
N TYR A 292 23.96 19.83 -27.92
CA TYR A 292 24.36 21.23 -28.02
C TYR A 292 25.86 21.38 -28.24
N THR A 293 26.70 20.57 -27.58
CA THR A 293 28.15 20.57 -27.82
C THR A 293 28.48 20.13 -29.24
N TRP A 294 27.82 19.09 -29.78
CA TRP A 294 27.99 18.69 -31.17
C TRP A 294 27.59 19.80 -32.16
N TYR A 295 26.45 20.46 -31.93
CA TYR A 295 26.03 21.60 -32.75
C TYR A 295 27.01 22.78 -32.64
N ALA A 296 27.49 23.10 -31.45
CA ALA A 296 28.46 24.17 -31.23
C ALA A 296 29.79 23.88 -31.93
N PHE A 297 30.28 22.65 -31.91
CA PHE A 297 31.48 22.24 -32.63
C PHE A 297 31.32 22.38 -34.15
N PHE A 298 30.18 21.94 -34.69
CA PHE A 298 29.89 22.11 -36.12
C PHE A 298 29.79 23.58 -36.52
N LEU A 299 29.10 24.41 -35.72
CA LEU A 299 29.00 25.84 -35.94
C LEU A 299 30.35 26.54 -35.83
N LEU A 300 31.23 26.11 -34.93
CA LEU A 300 32.59 26.61 -34.80
C LEU A 300 33.40 26.36 -36.09
N ILE A 301 33.35 25.15 -36.64
CA ILE A 301 34.04 24.82 -37.91
C ILE A 301 33.52 25.71 -39.05
N LEU A 302 32.21 25.91 -39.17
CA LEU A 302 31.64 26.76 -40.19
C LEU A 302 32.04 28.23 -40.03
N ALA A 303 31.96 28.78 -38.81
CA ALA A 303 32.38 30.14 -38.53
C ALA A 303 33.87 30.34 -38.86
N MET A 304 34.72 29.39 -38.46
CA MET A 304 36.13 29.39 -38.78
C MET A 304 36.38 29.34 -40.29
N ALA A 305 35.68 28.47 -41.03
CA ALA A 305 35.81 28.39 -42.49
C ALA A 305 35.44 29.69 -43.18
N ILE A 306 34.36 30.36 -42.74
CA ILE A 306 33.93 31.66 -43.28
C ILE A 306 34.99 32.73 -42.98
N THR A 307 35.49 32.79 -41.74
CA THR A 307 36.52 33.79 -41.37
C THR A 307 37.83 33.59 -42.13
N LEU A 308 38.27 32.35 -42.33
CA LEU A 308 39.46 32.03 -43.10
C LEU A 308 39.25 32.27 -44.60
N SER A 309 38.06 32.02 -45.13
CA SER A 309 37.73 32.33 -46.53
C SER A 309 37.76 33.83 -46.82
N TRP A 310 37.40 34.68 -45.86
CA TRP A 310 37.37 36.13 -46.06
C TRP A 310 38.69 36.84 -45.70
N PHE A 311 39.40 36.37 -44.68
CA PHE A 311 40.57 37.06 -44.12
C PHE A 311 41.88 36.25 -44.20
N GLY A 312 41.84 35.01 -44.69
CA GLY A 312 43.02 34.16 -44.85
C GLY A 312 43.91 34.68 -45.98
N ALA A 313 45.22 34.73 -45.73
CA ALA A 313 46.18 35.17 -46.75
C ALA A 313 46.43 34.07 -47.79
N GLN A 314 46.45 32.81 -47.33
CA GLN A 314 46.69 31.65 -48.20
C GLN A 314 45.44 30.76 -48.27
N LEU A 315 44.77 30.46 -47.15
CA LEU A 315 43.49 29.76 -47.16
C LEU A 315 42.36 30.54 -47.85
N GLY A 316 42.42 31.88 -47.88
CA GLY A 316 41.40 32.72 -48.53
C GLY A 316 41.35 32.58 -50.06
N THR A 317 42.41 32.06 -50.69
CA THR A 317 42.42 31.80 -52.14
C THR A 317 41.77 30.47 -52.51
N HIS A 318 41.44 29.63 -51.52
CA HIS A 318 40.83 28.32 -51.72
C HIS A 318 39.30 28.37 -51.62
N HIS A 319 38.65 27.37 -52.20
CA HIS A 319 37.21 27.20 -52.03
C HIS A 319 36.87 26.87 -50.58
N ILE A 320 35.76 27.41 -50.08
CA ILE A 320 35.29 27.19 -48.70
C ILE A 320 35.19 25.71 -48.31
N VAL A 321 34.87 24.84 -49.26
CA VAL A 321 34.79 23.38 -49.04
C VAL A 321 36.17 22.79 -48.72
N GLU A 322 37.23 23.25 -49.38
CA GLU A 322 38.61 22.83 -49.07
C GLU A 322 39.04 23.32 -47.69
N ILE A 323 38.65 24.54 -47.31
CA ILE A 323 38.92 25.10 -45.98
C ILE A 323 38.20 24.30 -44.90
N VAL A 324 36.92 23.95 -45.11
CA VAL A 324 36.16 23.09 -44.18
C VAL A 324 36.82 21.72 -44.04
N LEU A 325 37.25 21.12 -45.14
CA LEU A 325 37.92 19.82 -45.12
C LEU A 325 39.25 19.90 -44.37
N GLU A 326 40.04 20.96 -44.59
CA GLU A 326 41.27 21.22 -43.86
C GLU A 326 41.01 21.40 -42.36
N LEU A 327 39.97 22.14 -41.95
CA LEU A 327 39.59 22.31 -40.55
C LEU A 327 39.16 20.99 -39.87
N ILE A 328 38.46 20.13 -40.61
CA ILE A 328 38.11 18.79 -40.14
C ILE A 328 39.38 17.94 -39.97
N MET A 329 40.29 17.95 -40.96
CA MET A 329 41.56 17.23 -40.85
C MET A 329 42.45 17.76 -39.73
N MET A 330 42.47 19.08 -39.51
CA MET A 330 43.13 19.71 -38.35
C MET A 330 42.61 19.15 -37.04
N SER A 331 41.28 19.00 -36.93
CA SER A 331 40.68 18.43 -35.72
C SER A 331 41.01 16.94 -35.55
N LEU A 332 41.14 16.15 -36.61
CA LEU A 332 41.38 14.70 -36.48
C LEU A 332 42.86 14.32 -36.35
N SER A 333 43.73 15.01 -37.10
CA SER A 333 45.11 14.59 -37.38
C SER A 333 46.11 15.75 -37.39
N GLY A 334 45.67 16.97 -37.06
CA GLY A 334 46.50 18.17 -37.06
C GLY A 334 46.61 18.85 -38.43
N ALA A 335 47.31 19.98 -38.44
CA ALA A 335 47.50 20.82 -39.63
C ALA A 335 48.24 20.06 -40.75
N SER A 336 47.68 20.07 -41.98
CA SER A 336 48.25 19.34 -43.12
C SER A 336 48.95 20.24 -44.14
N ARG A 337 48.75 21.56 -44.05
CA ARG A 337 49.31 22.56 -44.97
C ARG A 337 50.14 23.61 -44.23
N ALA A 338 51.00 24.31 -44.97
CA ALA A 338 51.66 25.52 -44.49
C ALA A 338 50.73 26.74 -44.66
N TYR A 339 50.69 27.63 -43.67
CA TYR A 339 49.83 28.82 -43.68
C TYR A 339 50.67 30.11 -43.67
N GLY A 340 50.38 31.04 -44.57
CA GLY A 340 51.27 32.17 -44.89
C GLY A 340 51.04 33.45 -44.08
N GLY A 341 49.87 33.62 -43.43
CA GLY A 341 49.52 34.87 -42.74
C GLY A 341 49.69 34.82 -41.21
N ALA A 342 50.06 35.95 -40.58
CA ALA A 342 50.14 36.04 -39.11
C ALA A 342 48.77 35.87 -38.41
N PHE A 343 47.70 36.40 -39.01
CA PHE A 343 46.32 36.21 -38.54
C PHE A 343 45.88 34.73 -38.68
N GLU A 344 46.08 34.17 -39.86
CA GLU A 344 45.76 32.78 -40.22
C GLU A 344 46.48 31.79 -39.29
N ASN A 345 47.80 31.97 -39.10
CA ASN A 345 48.58 31.16 -38.17
C ASN A 345 48.08 31.26 -36.73
N ARG A 346 47.75 32.45 -36.24
CA ARG A 346 47.23 32.63 -34.87
C ARG A 346 45.87 31.94 -34.69
N LEU A 347 44.97 32.12 -35.65
CA LEU A 347 43.62 31.57 -35.59
C LEU A 347 43.65 30.03 -35.64
N ILE A 348 44.43 29.45 -36.55
CA ILE A 348 44.62 28.00 -36.68
C ILE A 348 45.30 27.42 -35.44
N THR A 349 46.32 28.10 -34.90
CA THR A 349 47.00 27.66 -33.68
C THR A 349 46.03 27.61 -32.50
N MET A 350 45.19 28.64 -32.33
CA MET A 350 44.18 28.66 -31.27
C MET A 350 43.10 27.59 -31.48
N PHE A 351 42.65 27.39 -32.72
CA PHE A 351 41.72 26.32 -33.05
C PHE A 351 42.30 24.93 -32.76
N SER A 352 43.57 24.71 -33.10
CA SER A 352 44.29 23.46 -32.85
C SER A 352 44.46 23.20 -31.36
N LEU A 353 44.85 24.22 -30.58
CA LEU A 353 44.94 24.13 -29.12
C LEU A 353 43.59 23.77 -28.50
N MET A 354 42.51 24.45 -28.92
CA MET A 354 41.16 24.16 -28.43
C MET A 354 40.69 22.76 -28.86
N GLY A 355 41.02 22.35 -30.08
CA GLY A 355 40.72 21.01 -30.62
C GLY A 355 41.40 19.90 -29.81
N ILE A 356 42.67 20.08 -29.43
CA ILE A 356 43.40 19.12 -28.57
C ILE A 356 42.69 18.97 -27.22
N VAL A 357 42.30 20.07 -26.58
CA VAL A 357 41.57 20.04 -25.31
C VAL A 357 40.22 19.32 -25.48
N LEU A 358 39.48 19.65 -26.54
CA LEU A 358 38.17 19.05 -26.81
C LEU A 358 38.27 17.53 -27.04
N ILE A 359 39.23 17.08 -27.83
CA ILE A 359 39.43 15.64 -28.12
C ILE A 359 39.94 14.90 -26.89
N SER A 360 40.85 15.50 -26.12
CA SER A 360 41.33 14.91 -24.86
C SER A 360 40.18 14.74 -23.86
N SER A 361 39.30 15.76 -23.74
CA SER A 361 38.12 15.67 -22.88
C SER A 361 37.13 14.60 -23.35
N TYR A 362 36.90 14.51 -24.67
CA TYR A 362 36.07 13.46 -25.27
C TYR A 362 36.63 12.07 -24.99
N GLN A 363 37.93 11.86 -25.20
CA GLN A 363 38.61 10.59 -24.92
C GLN A 363 38.47 10.20 -23.44
N SER A 364 38.68 11.14 -22.52
CA SER A 364 38.50 10.90 -21.08
C SER A 364 37.07 10.47 -20.74
N LEU A 365 36.06 11.15 -21.29
CA LEU A 365 34.66 10.81 -21.08
C LEU A 365 34.30 9.45 -21.70
N VAL A 366 34.79 9.14 -22.90
CA VAL A 366 34.59 7.82 -23.53
C VAL A 366 35.18 6.72 -22.66
N ILE A 367 36.39 6.88 -22.12
CA ILE A 367 37.01 5.90 -21.22
C ILE A 367 36.15 5.72 -19.96
N SER A 368 35.70 6.81 -19.35
CA SER A 368 34.78 6.74 -18.21
C SER A 368 33.47 6.03 -18.57
N TYR A 369 32.91 6.34 -19.73
CA TYR A 369 31.64 5.76 -20.18
C TYR A 369 31.75 4.29 -20.54
N MET A 370 32.93 3.84 -20.99
CA MET A 370 33.25 2.43 -21.24
C MET A 370 33.61 1.66 -19.97
N SER A 371 33.87 2.34 -18.85
CA SER A 371 34.17 1.65 -17.58
C SER A 371 32.91 1.08 -16.89
N LEU A 372 31.71 1.61 -17.22
CA LEU A 372 30.43 1.26 -16.61
C LEU A 372 29.37 0.95 -17.67
N ILE A 373 28.53 -0.05 -17.42
CA ILE A 373 27.40 -0.35 -18.31
C ILE A 373 26.31 0.71 -18.13
N ARG A 374 26.02 1.43 -19.21
CA ARG A 374 24.93 2.41 -19.23
C ARG A 374 23.65 1.78 -19.76
N TYR A 375 22.54 2.07 -19.10
CA TYR A 375 21.21 1.60 -19.50
C TYR A 375 20.37 2.74 -20.06
N TYR A 376 19.34 2.40 -20.83
CA TYR A 376 18.29 3.35 -21.21
C TYR A 376 17.53 3.87 -19.96
N PRO A 377 16.90 5.05 -20.04
CA PRO A 377 16.11 5.56 -18.93
C PRO A 377 14.96 4.62 -18.60
N GLU A 378 14.83 4.34 -17.32
CA GLU A 378 13.83 3.45 -16.75
C GLU A 378 12.43 4.07 -16.74
N ILE A 379 11.39 3.25 -16.97
CA ILE A 379 9.98 3.66 -16.87
C ILE A 379 9.60 3.76 -15.38
N ASN A 380 9.54 4.98 -14.84
CA ASN A 380 9.23 5.18 -13.41
C ASN A 380 8.09 6.16 -13.14
N THR A 381 7.85 7.12 -14.04
CA THR A 381 6.81 8.13 -13.86
C THR A 381 5.48 7.68 -14.43
N TYR A 382 4.38 8.27 -13.96
CA TYR A 382 3.05 8.02 -14.53
C TYR A 382 3.00 8.38 -16.03
N GLU A 383 3.63 9.50 -16.41
CA GLU A 383 3.69 9.91 -17.82
C GLU A 383 4.47 8.92 -18.68
N ASP A 384 5.58 8.38 -18.18
CA ASP A 384 6.34 7.35 -18.89
C ASP A 384 5.49 6.09 -19.08
N ILE A 385 4.75 5.67 -18.05
CA ILE A 385 3.85 4.52 -18.13
C ILE A 385 2.78 4.77 -19.20
N GLN A 386 2.11 5.93 -19.20
CA GLN A 386 1.09 6.25 -20.21
C GLN A 386 1.63 6.29 -21.64
N LYS A 387 2.87 6.76 -21.83
CA LYS A 387 3.47 6.92 -23.18
C LYS A 387 4.10 5.63 -23.71
N LYS A 388 4.78 4.86 -22.85
CA LYS A 388 5.65 3.75 -23.26
C LYS A 388 5.06 2.35 -22.99
N CYS A 389 4.15 2.21 -22.03
CA CYS A 389 3.57 0.91 -21.71
C CYS A 389 2.33 0.59 -22.56
N LEU A 390 2.21 -0.69 -22.93
CA LEU A 390 1.01 -1.29 -23.50
C LEU A 390 0.47 -2.35 -22.55
N PHE A 391 -0.79 -2.24 -22.18
CA PHE A 391 -1.45 -3.17 -21.27
C PHE A 391 -2.47 -4.04 -22.01
N GLU A 392 -2.73 -5.23 -21.48
CA GLU A 392 -3.83 -6.05 -21.96
C GLU A 392 -5.18 -5.40 -21.63
N ASN A 393 -6.15 -5.48 -22.54
CA ASN A 393 -7.49 -4.95 -22.31
C ASN A 393 -8.30 -5.86 -21.35
N ASN A 394 -7.96 -5.84 -20.07
CA ASN A 394 -8.64 -6.61 -19.00
C ASN A 394 -9.48 -5.71 -18.08
N ALA A 395 -10.32 -6.31 -17.22
CA ALA A 395 -11.22 -5.58 -16.33
C ALA A 395 -10.49 -4.66 -15.34
N ILE A 396 -9.29 -5.03 -14.89
CA ILE A 396 -8.51 -4.28 -13.90
C ILE A 396 -7.93 -3.00 -14.50
N VAL A 397 -7.52 -3.06 -15.77
CA VAL A 397 -6.90 -1.95 -16.51
C VAL A 397 -7.96 -1.01 -17.12
N ARG A 398 -9.25 -1.38 -17.11
CA ARG A 398 -10.34 -0.51 -17.62
C ARG A 398 -10.40 0.84 -16.92
N ASP A 399 -10.17 0.82 -15.60
CA ASP A 399 -10.27 2.02 -14.75
C ASP A 399 -9.06 2.96 -14.89
N PHE A 400 -8.03 2.56 -15.65
CA PHE A 400 -6.82 3.34 -15.86
C PHE A 400 -6.77 3.95 -17.27
N GLU A 401 -6.40 5.22 -17.35
CA GLU A 401 -6.11 5.94 -18.61
C GLU A 401 -4.73 5.53 -19.18
N VAL A 402 -4.63 4.29 -19.67
CA VAL A 402 -3.40 3.72 -20.26
C VAL A 402 -3.67 3.14 -21.65
N ARG A 403 -2.61 3.01 -22.46
CA ARG A 403 -2.69 2.41 -23.80
C ARG A 403 -2.89 0.90 -23.68
N LYS A 404 -3.79 0.36 -24.50
CA LYS A 404 -4.21 -1.05 -24.47
C LYS A 404 -3.96 -1.72 -25.80
N TYR A 405 -3.64 -3.00 -25.80
CA TYR A 405 -3.58 -3.83 -27.01
C TYR A 405 -4.74 -4.83 -27.04
N GLU A 406 -5.11 -5.25 -28.26
CA GLU A 406 -6.22 -6.18 -28.47
C GLU A 406 -5.85 -7.61 -28.02
N PRO A 407 -6.80 -8.36 -27.45
CA PRO A 407 -6.58 -9.76 -27.09
C PRO A 407 -6.12 -10.57 -28.31
N GLY A 408 -5.00 -11.27 -28.21
CA GLY A 408 -4.42 -12.09 -29.29
C GLY A 408 -3.31 -11.43 -30.10
N HIS A 409 -3.05 -10.13 -29.95
CA HIS A 409 -1.91 -9.46 -30.59
C HIS A 409 -0.86 -9.06 -29.56
N PHE A 410 0.16 -9.90 -29.34
CA PHE A 410 1.22 -9.64 -28.36
C PHE A 410 2.30 -8.71 -28.96
N PRO A 411 2.47 -7.47 -28.48
CA PRO A 411 3.35 -6.47 -29.10
C PRO A 411 4.84 -6.64 -28.75
N GLY A 412 5.21 -7.71 -28.03
CA GLY A 412 6.58 -8.00 -27.62
C GLY A 412 6.90 -7.63 -26.17
N TYR A 413 7.85 -8.34 -25.56
CA TYR A 413 8.24 -8.20 -24.15
C TYR A 413 8.83 -6.83 -23.78
N ASP A 414 9.27 -6.04 -24.76
CA ASP A 414 9.91 -4.73 -24.56
C ASP A 414 8.91 -3.58 -24.38
N ARG A 415 7.62 -3.80 -24.68
CA ARG A 415 6.57 -2.77 -24.60
C ARG A 415 5.40 -3.14 -23.69
N VAL A 416 5.24 -4.43 -23.39
CA VAL A 416 4.14 -4.89 -22.53
C VAL A 416 4.43 -4.54 -21.08
N CYS A 417 3.41 -4.01 -20.40
CA CYS A 417 3.43 -3.77 -18.97
C CYS A 417 2.22 -4.47 -18.32
N TYR A 418 2.38 -4.86 -17.06
CA TYR A 418 1.33 -5.55 -16.30
C TYR A 418 1.00 -4.76 -15.05
N LEU A 419 -0.24 -4.90 -14.59
CA LEU A 419 -0.70 -4.30 -13.35
C LEU A 419 -0.82 -5.42 -12.33
N GLU A 420 -0.10 -5.30 -11.21
CA GLU A 420 -0.01 -6.35 -10.20
C GLU A 420 -0.31 -5.79 -8.81
N HIS A 421 -0.96 -6.63 -7.99
CA HIS A 421 -1.07 -6.39 -6.56
C HIS A 421 0.23 -6.83 -5.90
N GLY A 422 0.92 -5.88 -5.27
CA GLY A 422 2.15 -6.12 -4.53
C GLY A 422 1.95 -5.96 -3.03
N ARG A 423 2.81 -6.64 -2.27
CA ARG A 423 2.94 -6.54 -0.82
C ARG A 423 4.37 -6.19 -0.44
N ASP A 424 4.52 -5.17 0.40
CA ASP A 424 5.76 -4.58 0.94
C ASP A 424 6.75 -4.12 -0.14
N ASN A 425 7.35 -5.06 -0.87
CA ASN A 425 8.30 -4.83 -1.95
C ASN A 425 8.13 -5.86 -3.09
N GLU A 426 8.93 -5.67 -4.14
CA GLU A 426 8.92 -6.56 -5.32
C GLU A 426 9.26 -8.00 -4.96
N HIS A 427 10.23 -8.24 -4.05
CA HIS A 427 10.67 -9.59 -3.70
C HIS A 427 9.58 -10.41 -3.01
N VAL A 428 8.89 -9.83 -2.04
CA VAL A 428 7.78 -10.51 -1.34
C VAL A 428 6.61 -10.74 -2.28
N SER A 429 6.27 -9.73 -3.09
CA SER A 429 5.23 -9.86 -4.12
C SER A 429 5.54 -11.02 -5.08
N MET A 430 6.78 -11.09 -5.57
CA MET A 430 7.24 -12.16 -6.47
C MET A 430 7.14 -13.55 -5.84
N SER A 431 7.46 -13.69 -4.55
CA SER A 431 7.32 -14.97 -3.84
C SER A 431 5.86 -15.44 -3.74
N MET A 432 4.92 -14.50 -3.60
CA MET A 432 3.48 -14.82 -3.63
C MET A 432 3.03 -15.25 -5.02
N PHE A 433 3.42 -14.50 -6.06
CA PHE A 433 3.06 -14.80 -7.45
C PHE A 433 3.62 -16.13 -7.93
N ALA A 434 4.84 -16.47 -7.55
CA ALA A 434 5.46 -17.76 -7.87
C ALA A 434 4.59 -18.94 -7.43
N VAL A 435 4.04 -18.88 -6.22
CA VAL A 435 3.16 -19.91 -5.68
C VAL A 435 1.78 -19.87 -6.34
N LEU A 436 1.20 -18.67 -6.53
CA LEU A 436 -0.14 -18.51 -7.10
C LEU A 436 -0.26 -19.13 -8.49
N ALA A 437 0.74 -18.91 -9.34
CA ALA A 437 0.70 -19.36 -10.73
C ALA A 437 1.46 -20.69 -10.96
N ASN A 438 1.89 -21.35 -9.88
CA ASN A 438 2.68 -22.59 -9.89
C ASN A 438 3.85 -22.51 -10.89
N HIS A 439 4.55 -21.36 -10.90
CA HIS A 439 5.57 -21.07 -11.87
C HIS A 439 6.89 -21.77 -11.50
N SER A 440 7.60 -22.28 -12.51
CA SER A 440 8.94 -22.85 -12.32
C SER A 440 9.94 -21.79 -11.91
N ASP A 441 11.03 -22.20 -11.26
CA ASP A 441 12.16 -21.31 -10.92
C ASP A 441 12.71 -20.56 -12.15
N ASP A 442 12.64 -21.18 -13.34
CA ASP A 442 13.04 -20.57 -14.61
C ASP A 442 12.14 -19.39 -15.00
N TRP A 443 10.83 -19.49 -14.79
CA TRP A 443 9.91 -18.38 -15.03
C TRP A 443 10.19 -17.22 -14.07
N ILE A 444 10.46 -17.51 -12.79
CA ILE A 444 10.79 -16.49 -11.80
C ILE A 444 12.08 -15.77 -12.20
N ARG A 445 13.10 -16.51 -12.64
CA ARG A 445 14.36 -15.95 -13.15
C ARG A 445 14.12 -15.07 -14.38
N PHE A 446 13.38 -15.56 -15.36
CA PHE A 446 12.99 -14.79 -16.54
C PHE A 446 12.28 -13.49 -16.16
N ARG A 447 11.32 -13.56 -15.23
CA ARG A 447 10.55 -12.40 -14.75
C ARG A 447 11.43 -11.38 -14.03
N MET A 448 12.42 -11.80 -13.26
CA MET A 448 13.35 -10.90 -12.59
C MET A 448 14.35 -10.25 -13.55
N GLU A 449 14.83 -10.99 -14.55
CA GLU A 449 15.80 -10.47 -15.52
C GLU A 449 15.17 -9.49 -16.52
N ASN A 450 13.91 -9.71 -16.90
CA ASN A 450 13.27 -8.93 -17.96
C ASN A 450 12.36 -7.82 -17.45
N TYR A 451 11.85 -7.93 -16.22
CA TYR A 451 10.86 -7.00 -15.70
C TYR A 451 11.21 -6.52 -14.28
N ARG A 452 10.61 -5.39 -13.90
CA ARG A 452 10.68 -4.83 -12.56
C ARG A 452 9.42 -4.04 -12.21
N TYR A 453 9.24 -3.68 -10.95
CA TYR A 453 8.23 -2.68 -10.59
C TYR A 453 8.69 -1.25 -10.90
N ALA A 454 7.79 -0.47 -11.51
CA ALA A 454 7.97 0.96 -11.68
C ALA A 454 8.05 1.64 -10.31
N GLY A 455 8.84 2.71 -10.21
CA GLY A 455 8.97 3.47 -8.95
C GLY A 455 7.65 4.07 -8.45
N ARG A 456 6.68 4.29 -9.35
CA ARG A 456 5.33 4.74 -9.00
C ARG A 456 4.45 3.56 -8.59
N LYS A 457 4.01 3.57 -7.32
CA LYS A 457 2.96 2.71 -6.78
C LYS A 457 1.60 3.43 -6.81
N PHE A 458 0.52 2.68 -7.03
CA PHE A 458 -0.87 3.11 -6.97
C PHE A 458 -1.55 2.49 -5.76
N TYR A 459 -2.55 3.16 -5.20
CA TYR A 459 -3.37 2.65 -4.08
C TYR A 459 -2.54 1.99 -2.98
N GLU A 460 -1.59 2.72 -2.40
CA GLU A 460 -0.79 2.22 -1.28
C GLU A 460 -1.60 2.35 0.02
N TYR A 461 -1.73 1.25 0.75
CA TYR A 461 -2.46 1.22 2.02
C TYR A 461 -1.84 0.20 2.99
N ILE A 462 -2.13 0.39 4.27
CA ILE A 462 -1.64 -0.47 5.34
C ILE A 462 -2.42 -1.79 5.30
N GLN A 463 -1.70 -2.91 5.45
CA GLN A 463 -2.30 -4.23 5.60
C GLN A 463 -3.22 -4.24 6.83
N CYS A 464 -4.33 -4.95 6.78
CA CYS A 464 -5.24 -5.06 7.91
C CYS A 464 -5.48 -6.52 8.33
N TYR A 465 -5.73 -6.73 9.62
CA TYR A 465 -6.28 -7.96 10.17
C TYR A 465 -7.76 -7.78 10.43
N PHE A 466 -8.54 -8.79 10.05
CA PHE A 466 -9.90 -8.96 10.52
C PHE A 466 -9.92 -10.03 11.61
N VAL A 467 -10.35 -9.65 12.82
CA VAL A 467 -10.47 -10.58 13.95
C VAL A 467 -11.96 -10.87 14.16
N PHE A 468 -12.36 -12.12 13.90
CA PHE A 468 -13.76 -12.56 14.00
C PHE A 468 -14.29 -12.45 15.43
N PRO A 469 -13.59 -12.96 16.47
CA PRO A 469 -14.04 -12.78 17.83
C PRO A 469 -13.81 -11.33 18.30
N PRO A 470 -14.87 -10.56 18.61
CA PRO A 470 -14.75 -9.17 19.06
C PRO A 470 -13.93 -9.05 20.34
N ASN A 471 -14.08 -10.01 21.26
CA ASN A 471 -13.46 -10.02 22.58
C ASN A 471 -11.94 -10.20 22.52
N LEU A 472 -11.42 -10.77 21.43
CA LEU A 472 -9.97 -10.91 21.24
C LEU A 472 -9.34 -9.64 20.62
N ARG A 473 -10.13 -8.69 20.12
CA ARG A 473 -9.60 -7.50 19.43
C ARG A 473 -8.76 -6.63 20.33
N ASP A 474 -9.17 -6.42 21.58
CA ASP A 474 -8.41 -5.65 22.56
C ASP A 474 -7.02 -6.29 22.81
N LEU A 475 -6.95 -7.63 22.84
CA LEU A 475 -5.69 -8.37 22.96
C LEU A 475 -4.80 -8.14 21.74
N PHE A 476 -5.34 -8.30 20.53
CA PHE A 476 -4.59 -8.09 19.30
C PHE A 476 -4.12 -6.64 19.16
N GLN A 477 -5.00 -5.67 19.44
CA GLN A 477 -4.66 -4.25 19.39
C GLN A 477 -3.49 -3.92 20.32
N PHE A 478 -3.49 -4.42 21.56
CA PHE A 478 -2.39 -4.23 22.50
C PHE A 478 -1.05 -4.76 21.94
N TYR A 479 -1.05 -6.00 21.43
CA TYR A 479 0.18 -6.60 20.91
C TYR A 479 0.66 -5.97 19.60
N LEU A 480 -0.27 -5.58 18.71
CA LEU A 480 0.05 -4.86 17.48
C LEU A 480 0.74 -3.54 17.81
N GLN A 481 0.16 -2.76 18.72
CA GLN A 481 0.74 -1.49 19.18
C GLN A 481 2.15 -1.70 19.76
N ALA A 482 2.33 -2.69 20.65
CA ALA A 482 3.63 -2.98 21.23
C ALA A 482 4.69 -3.37 20.18
N ILE A 483 4.31 -4.07 19.11
CA ILE A 483 5.25 -4.45 18.04
C ILE A 483 5.61 -3.27 17.15
N PHE A 484 4.62 -2.42 16.83
CA PHE A 484 4.89 -1.19 16.07
C PHE A 484 5.78 -0.24 16.86
N GLU A 485 5.52 -0.04 18.16
CA GLU A 485 6.33 0.82 19.03
C GLU A 485 7.75 0.29 19.24
N SER A 486 7.93 -1.03 19.28
CA SER A 486 9.25 -1.65 19.47
C SER A 486 10.09 -1.78 18.19
N GLY A 487 9.49 -1.58 17.00
CA GLY A 487 10.20 -1.72 15.72
C GLY A 487 10.63 -3.16 15.38
N ILE A 488 10.09 -4.18 16.08
CA ILE A 488 10.45 -5.59 15.87
C ILE A 488 10.15 -6.05 14.44
N TYR A 489 9.08 -5.54 13.83
CA TYR A 489 8.71 -5.87 12.47
C TYR A 489 9.81 -5.50 11.46
N ASP A 490 10.31 -4.26 11.52
CA ASP A 490 11.37 -3.78 10.64
C ASP A 490 12.67 -4.56 10.86
N TYR A 491 13.00 -4.85 12.11
CA TYR A 491 14.16 -5.68 12.45
C TYR A 491 14.04 -7.10 11.88
N PHE A 492 12.87 -7.73 12.00
CA PHE A 492 12.63 -9.07 11.47
C PHE A 492 12.76 -9.08 9.95
N TYR A 493 12.15 -8.11 9.29
CA TYR A 493 12.12 -8.01 7.84
C TYR A 493 13.54 -7.83 7.26
N ASN A 494 14.33 -6.94 7.85
CA ASN A 494 15.69 -6.66 7.38
C ASN A 494 16.68 -7.81 7.63
N ASN A 495 16.49 -8.60 8.71
CA ASN A 495 17.48 -9.61 9.10
C ASN A 495 17.13 -11.04 8.71
N LYS A 496 15.85 -11.42 8.73
CA LYS A 496 15.41 -12.80 8.46
C LYS A 496 14.89 -13.01 7.04
N ILE A 497 14.32 -11.98 6.42
CA ILE A 497 13.81 -12.07 5.05
C ILE A 497 14.93 -11.64 4.11
N ARG A 498 15.97 -12.48 3.97
CA ARG A 498 16.91 -12.31 2.87
C ARG A 498 16.25 -12.84 1.61
N PRO A 499 16.19 -12.04 0.52
CA PRO A 499 15.57 -12.53 -0.71
C PRO A 499 16.39 -13.72 -1.23
N LYS A 500 15.71 -14.85 -1.50
CA LYS A 500 16.31 -16.00 -2.19
C LYS A 500 16.84 -15.62 -3.57
N TRP A 501 16.23 -14.58 -4.15
CA TRP A 501 16.52 -14.13 -5.51
C TRP A 501 16.84 -12.64 -5.56
N HIS A 502 18.01 -12.31 -6.08
CA HIS A 502 18.45 -10.93 -6.24
C HIS A 502 18.96 -10.74 -7.68
N PHE A 503 18.36 -9.79 -8.41
CA PHE A 503 18.90 -9.36 -9.69
C PHE A 503 19.98 -8.32 -9.42
N GLU A 504 21.23 -8.71 -9.60
CA GLU A 504 22.35 -7.78 -9.54
C GLU A 504 22.54 -7.17 -10.92
N ARG A 505 22.30 -5.86 -11.03
CA ARG A 505 22.58 -5.12 -12.25
C ARG A 505 24.09 -5.14 -12.48
N GLU A 506 24.51 -5.57 -13.65
CA GLU A 506 25.92 -5.46 -14.05
C GLU A 506 26.31 -3.98 -14.10
N THR A 507 27.18 -3.58 -13.19
CA THR A 507 27.68 -2.20 -13.10
C THR A 507 28.99 -2.01 -13.86
N PHE A 508 29.84 -3.04 -13.86
CA PHE A 508 31.16 -3.02 -14.50
C PHE A 508 31.20 -3.92 -15.73
N ILE A 509 31.85 -3.44 -16.79
CA ILE A 509 32.10 -4.25 -17.97
C ILE A 509 33.14 -5.32 -17.63
N LYS A 510 32.70 -6.56 -17.37
CA LYS A 510 33.56 -7.77 -17.43
C LYS A 510 33.74 -8.29 -18.86
N ARG A 511 33.12 -7.63 -19.84
CA ARG A 511 33.05 -8.07 -21.24
C ARG A 511 34.23 -7.52 -22.04
N THR A 512 34.96 -8.38 -22.71
CA THR A 512 35.92 -7.98 -23.74
C THR A 512 35.16 -7.32 -24.89
N ILE A 513 35.67 -6.21 -25.44
CA ILE A 513 35.08 -5.55 -26.62
C ILE A 513 35.03 -6.57 -27.75
N ASN A 514 33.82 -6.91 -28.19
CA ASN A 514 33.63 -7.89 -29.26
C ASN A 514 33.67 -7.20 -30.62
N LEU A 515 33.97 -7.97 -31.68
CA LEU A 515 33.94 -7.47 -33.05
C LEU A 515 32.56 -6.90 -33.42
N GLY A 516 31.49 -7.49 -32.84
CA GLY A 516 30.12 -7.02 -32.95
C GLY A 516 29.92 -5.57 -32.49
N ASP A 517 30.66 -5.12 -31.49
CA ASP A 517 30.55 -3.78 -30.92
C ASP A 517 31.23 -2.72 -31.81
N LEU A 518 32.21 -3.13 -32.61
CA LEU A 518 32.92 -2.32 -33.60
C LEU A 518 32.24 -2.30 -34.98
N THR A 519 31.17 -3.07 -35.19
CA THR A 519 30.49 -3.19 -36.49
C THR A 519 30.05 -1.84 -37.05
N VAL A 520 29.57 -0.92 -36.21
CA VAL A 520 29.15 0.42 -36.65
C VAL A 520 30.33 1.25 -37.13
N LEU A 521 31.50 1.12 -36.50
CA LEU A 521 32.73 1.77 -36.96
C LEU A 521 33.12 1.22 -38.34
N TRP A 522 33.03 -0.10 -38.53
CA TRP A 522 33.25 -0.73 -39.83
C TRP A 522 32.23 -0.31 -40.89
N TYR A 523 30.95 -0.15 -40.52
CA TYR A 523 29.93 0.39 -41.42
C TYR A 523 30.22 1.84 -41.81
N ALA A 524 30.62 2.70 -40.86
CA ALA A 524 30.99 4.08 -41.15
C ALA A 524 32.22 4.16 -42.07
N TYR A 525 33.24 3.35 -41.80
CA TYR A 525 34.43 3.24 -42.64
C TYR A 525 34.10 2.72 -44.04
N GLY A 526 33.33 1.63 -44.13
CA GLY A 526 32.92 1.04 -45.39
C GLY A 526 32.07 2.00 -46.22
N PHE A 527 31.07 2.65 -45.61
CA PHE A 527 30.24 3.65 -46.26
C PHE A 527 31.08 4.86 -46.73
N GLY A 528 31.96 5.38 -45.88
CA GLY A 528 32.86 6.48 -46.25
C GLY A 528 33.79 6.13 -47.40
N THR A 529 34.30 4.90 -47.44
CA THR A 529 35.16 4.41 -48.53
C THR A 529 34.36 4.31 -49.84
N ILE A 530 33.14 3.74 -49.79
CA ILE A 530 32.26 3.65 -50.96
C ILE A 530 31.92 5.04 -51.49
N LEU A 531 31.55 5.97 -50.60
CA LEU A 531 31.23 7.35 -50.97
C LEU A 531 32.44 8.04 -51.62
N SER A 532 33.64 7.86 -51.06
CA SER A 532 34.88 8.39 -51.63
C SER A 532 35.15 7.85 -53.05
N VAL A 533 34.97 6.54 -53.25
CA VAL A 533 35.11 5.93 -54.59
C VAL A 533 34.07 6.46 -55.57
N LEU A 534 32.82 6.64 -55.15
CA LEU A 534 31.76 7.21 -55.99
C LEU A 534 32.07 8.67 -56.37
N CYS A 535 32.53 9.48 -55.43
CA CYS A 535 32.97 10.86 -55.69
C CYS A 535 34.14 10.88 -56.67
N TYR A 536 35.14 10.01 -56.50
CA TYR A 536 36.28 9.89 -57.41
C TYR A 536 35.85 9.51 -58.84
N ILE A 537 34.93 8.56 -58.99
CA ILE A 537 34.37 8.19 -60.31
C ILE A 537 33.60 9.38 -60.92
N ALA A 538 32.83 10.10 -60.11
CA ALA A 538 32.11 11.30 -60.55
C ALA A 538 33.08 12.41 -61.01
N GLU A 539 34.18 12.63 -60.30
CA GLU A 539 35.22 13.60 -60.69
C GLU A 539 35.91 13.20 -61.99
N ILE A 540 36.28 11.93 -62.16
CA ILE A 540 36.89 11.43 -63.42
C ILE A 540 35.92 11.60 -64.59
N THR A 541 34.66 11.22 -64.41
CA THR A 541 33.66 11.31 -65.48
C THR A 541 33.39 12.76 -65.86
N TYR A 542 33.27 13.66 -64.87
CA TYR A 542 33.17 15.10 -65.09
C TYR A 542 34.40 15.66 -65.82
N PHE A 543 35.61 15.30 -65.38
CA PHE A 543 36.85 15.74 -66.00
C PHE A 543 36.93 15.33 -67.47
N LYS A 544 36.66 14.05 -67.78
CA LYS A 544 36.63 13.55 -69.16
C LYS A 544 35.57 14.24 -70.03
N LEU A 545 34.37 14.48 -69.49
CA LEU A 545 33.31 15.21 -70.19
C LEU A 545 33.69 16.68 -70.44
N SER A 546 34.41 17.31 -69.51
CA SER A 546 34.91 18.67 -69.66
C SER A 546 35.97 18.78 -70.77
N GLN A 547 36.91 17.82 -70.84
CA GLN A 547 37.92 17.80 -71.91
C GLN A 547 37.29 17.52 -73.29
N TYR A 548 36.28 16.65 -73.37
CA TYR A 548 35.57 16.38 -74.62
C TYR A 548 34.82 17.61 -75.14
N LYS A 549 34.36 18.52 -74.27
CA LYS A 549 33.77 19.81 -74.65
C LYS A 549 34.79 20.84 -75.14
N VAL A 550 36.04 20.78 -74.67
CA VAL A 550 37.12 21.68 -75.10
C VAL A 550 37.69 21.28 -76.46
N VAL A 551 37.73 19.98 -76.77
CA VAL A 551 38.22 19.48 -78.09
C VAL A 551 37.19 19.67 -79.23
N LYS A 552 35.92 19.94 -78.89
CA LYS A 552 34.84 20.15 -79.87
C LYS A 552 34.56 21.63 -80.19
N LYS A 553 35.28 22.55 -79.55
CA LYS A 553 35.33 23.99 -79.86
C LYS A 553 36.62 24.28 -80.58
#